data_AF-A0AA42QRV9-F1
#
_entry.id   AF-A0AA42QRV9-F1
#
_cell.length_a   1.000
_cell.length_b   1.000
_cell.length_c   1.000
_cell.angle_alpha   90.00
_cell.angle_beta   90.00
_cell.angle_gamma   90.00
#
_symmetry.space_group_name_H-M   'P 1'
#
loop_
_entity.id
_entity.type
_entity.pdbx_description
1 polymer ?
#
loop_
_entity_poly.entity_id
_entity_poly.type
_entity_poly.pdbx_seq_one_letter_code
_entity_poly.pdbx_strand_id
1 'polypeptide(L)' 'MDFKIPIGQTFVGRVFAQSQLIICDDLAQSDELDCQMLSEHGMGTCMDAPMIHNGMCIGTLNVADQRKPHYTLQQVILL' A
#
# COMPACT_ATOMS: atom_id res chain seq x y z
N MET A 1 7.35 -3.63 16.83
CA MET A 1 7.10 -5.09 16.85
C MET A 1 7.44 -5.56 15.45
N ASP A 2 8.34 -6.53 15.29
CA ASP A 2 8.60 -7.10 13.96
C ASP A 2 7.46 -8.05 13.60
N PHE A 3 6.72 -7.71 12.55
CA PHE A 3 5.65 -8.52 12.00
C PHE A 3 5.96 -8.79 10.52
N LYS A 4 5.86 -10.04 10.10
CA LYS A 4 6.08 -10.43 8.70
C LYS A 4 4.75 -10.46 7.97
N ILE A 5 4.66 -9.69 6.89
CA ILE A 5 3.53 -9.70 5.97
C ILE A 5 3.85 -10.66 4.81
N PRO A 6 2.95 -11.57 4.43
CA PRO A 6 3.12 -12.40 3.23
C PRO A 6 3.18 -11.55 1.95
N ILE A 7 3.89 -11.99 0.91
CA ILE A 7 3.83 -11.34 -0.42
C ILE A 7 2.52 -11.70 -1.16
N GLY A 8 1.97 -12.89 -0.91
CA GLY A 8 0.68 -13.26 -1.51
C GLY A 8 -0.49 -12.69 -0.73
N GLN A 9 -1.56 -12.30 -1.45
CA GLN A 9 -2.85 -11.85 -0.87
C GLN A 9 -2.74 -10.58 0.00
N THR A 10 -1.74 -9.75 -0.28
CA THR A 10 -1.51 -8.47 0.40
C THR A 10 -1.33 -7.37 -0.62
N PHE A 11 -1.74 -6.17 -0.25
CA PHE A 11 -1.61 -4.95 -1.04
C PHE A 11 -0.15 -4.60 -1.23
N VAL A 12 0.66 -4.63 -0.16
CA VAL A 12 2.12 -4.46 -0.25
C VAL A 12 2.75 -5.49 -1.20
N GLY A 13 2.23 -6.72 -1.19
CA GLY A 13 2.71 -7.81 -2.02
C GLY A 13 2.35 -7.64 -3.50
N ARG A 14 1.16 -7.13 -3.80
CA ARG A 14 0.75 -6.78 -5.16
C ARG A 14 1.62 -5.64 -5.71
N VAL A 15 1.88 -4.59 -4.93
CA VAL A 15 2.78 -3.48 -5.30
C VAL A 15 4.19 -4.01 -5.56
N PHE A 16 4.70 -4.87 -4.67
CA PHE A 16 6.01 -5.51 -4.83
C PHE A 16 6.09 -6.31 -6.13
N ALA A 17 5.10 -7.18 -6.39
CA ALA A 17 5.07 -8.05 -7.55
C ALA A 17 4.89 -7.28 -8.88
N GLN A 18 4.09 -6.22 -8.87
CA GLN A 18 3.83 -5.41 -10.07
C GLN A 18 4.91 -4.35 -10.31
N SER A 19 5.71 -4.00 -9.30
CA SER A 19 6.68 -2.90 -9.37
C SER A 19 6.05 -1.59 -9.85
N GLN A 20 4.83 -1.31 -9.37
CA GLN A 20 4.06 -0.11 -9.70
C GLN A 20 3.45 0.48 -8.43
N LEU A 21 3.33 1.81 -8.39
CA LEU A 21 2.62 2.49 -7.32
C LEU A 21 1.12 2.20 -7.44
N ILE A 22 0.48 1.87 -6.33
CA ILE A 22 -0.95 1.58 -6.27
C ILE A 22 -1.57 2.34 -5.09
N ILE A 23 -2.80 2.84 -5.30
CA ILE A 23 -3.61 3.51 -4.28
C ILE A 23 -4.80 2.61 -3.94
N CYS A 24 -5.09 2.45 -2.66
CA CYS A 24 -6.35 1.92 -2.17
C CYS A 24 -7.19 3.07 -1.61
N ASP A 25 -8.20 3.52 -2.37
CA ASP A 25 -9.03 4.67 -1.99
C ASP A 25 -9.92 4.40 -0.77
N ASP A 26 -10.35 3.16 -0.58
CA ASP A 26 -11.12 2.72 0.59
C ASP A 26 -10.66 1.34 1.06
N LEU A 27 -9.89 1.31 2.15
CA LEU A 27 -9.39 0.09 2.76
C LEU A 27 -10.51 -0.88 3.20
N ALA A 28 -11.70 -0.37 3.51
CA ALA A 28 -12.82 -1.20 3.96
C ALA A 28 -13.46 -2.02 2.82
N GLN A 29 -13.11 -1.74 1.57
CA GLN A 29 -13.55 -2.47 0.38
C GLN A 29 -12.49 -3.47 -0.13
N SER A 30 -11.33 -3.55 0.53
CA SER A 30 -10.25 -4.43 0.11
C SER A 30 -10.36 -5.81 0.76
N ASP A 31 -10.13 -6.85 -0.05
CA ASP A 31 -10.00 -8.23 0.41
C ASP A 31 -8.55 -8.60 0.79
N GLU A 32 -7.62 -7.65 0.71
CA GLU A 32 -6.20 -7.87 1.01
C GLU A 32 -5.93 -7.75 2.51
N LEU A 33 -5.14 -8.70 3.03
CA LEU A 33 -4.95 -8.92 4.46
C LEU A 33 -4.47 -7.67 5.22
N ASP A 34 -3.47 -7.00 4.68
CA ASP A 34 -2.88 -5.77 5.22
C ASP A 34 -3.83 -4.57 5.12
N CYS A 35 -4.65 -4.48 4.06
CA CYS A 35 -5.69 -3.46 4.00
C CYS A 35 -6.77 -3.66 5.07
N GLN A 36 -7.20 -4.90 5.29
CA GLN A 36 -8.15 -5.23 6.35
C GLN A 36 -7.58 -4.89 7.74
N MET A 37 -6.32 -5.26 8.00
CA MET A 37 -5.62 -4.88 9.23
C MET A 37 -5.58 -3.36 9.43
N LEU A 38 -5.25 -2.58 8.39
CA LEU A 38 -5.21 -1.11 8.47
C LEU A 38 -6.60 -0.52 8.71
N SER A 39 -7.63 -1.04 8.03
CA SER A 39 -9.03 -0.61 8.21
C SER A 39 -9.53 -0.87 9.63
N GLU A 40 -9.21 -2.04 10.21
CA GLU A 40 -9.54 -2.39 11.60
C GLU A 40 -8.88 -1.43 12.61
N HIS A 41 -7.75 -0.82 12.26
CA HIS A 41 -7.03 0.17 13.06
C HIS A 41 -7.39 1.63 12.69
N GLY A 42 -8.48 1.83 11.94
CA GLY A 42 -9.06 3.14 11.66
C GLY A 42 -8.43 3.90 10.49
N MET A 43 -7.61 3.23 9.68
CA MET A 43 -7.13 3.84 8.42
C MET A 43 -8.22 3.79 7.35
N GLY A 44 -8.23 4.82 6.52
CA GLY A 44 -9.20 5.02 5.47
C GLY A 44 -8.71 4.64 4.09
N THR A 45 -7.48 5.05 3.78
CA THR A 45 -6.83 4.87 2.49
C THR A 45 -5.35 4.56 2.70
N CYS A 46 -4.73 3.91 1.72
CA CYS A 46 -3.28 3.80 1.67
C CYS A 46 -2.76 3.97 0.24
N MET A 47 -1.48 4.28 0.14
CA MET A 47 -0.73 4.32 -1.09
C MET A 47 0.63 3.70 -0.85
N ASP A 48 1.01 2.83 -1.78
CA ASP A 48 2.23 2.06 -1.70
C ASP A 48 3.04 2.26 -2.98
N ALA A 49 4.32 2.60 -2.81
CA ALA A 49 5.28 2.76 -3.89
C ALA A 49 6.34 1.64 -3.84
N PRO A 50 6.73 1.06 -4.98
CA PRO A 50 7.81 0.09 -5.04
C PRO A 50 9.16 0.80 -4.86
N MET A 51 10.03 0.26 -4.02
CA MET A 51 11.44 0.67 -3.97
C MET A 51 12.22 -0.15 -4.99
N ILE A 52 12.78 0.49 -6.02
CA ILE A 52 13.42 -0.19 -7.14
C ILE A 52 14.93 0.08 -7.14
N HIS A 53 15.73 -0.98 -7.19
CA HIS A 53 17.17 -0.92 -7.37
C HIS A 53 17.60 -1.82 -8.54
N ASN A 54 18.32 -1.27 -9.52
CA ASN A 54 18.76 -1.98 -10.73
C ASN A 54 17.63 -2.74 -11.45
N GLY A 55 16.43 -2.14 -11.52
CA GLY A 55 15.26 -2.75 -12.16
C GLY A 55 14.58 -3.85 -11.35
N MET A 56 15.01 -4.10 -10.11
CA MET A 56 14.40 -5.07 -9.20
C MET A 56 13.69 -4.34 -8.05
N CYS A 57 12.45 -4.74 -7.76
CA CYS A 57 11.76 -4.29 -6.57
C CYS A 57 12.39 -4.95 -5.34
N ILE A 58 12.86 -4.12 -4.40
CA ILE A 58 13.53 -4.56 -3.16
C ILE A 58 12.65 -4.38 -1.92
N GLY A 59 11.46 -3.80 -2.08
CA GLY A 59 10.49 -3.57 -1.02
C GLY A 59 9.46 -2.51 -1.42
N THR A 60 8.67 -2.07 -0.45
CA THR A 60 7.68 -1.01 -0.65
C THR A 60 7.87 0.11 0.37
N LEU A 61 7.48 1.31 0.00
CA LEU A 61 7.30 2.46 0.86
C LEU A 61 5.81 2.82 0.89
N ASN A 62 5.24 2.91 2.09
CA ASN A 62 3.80 2.90 2.30
C ASN A 62 3.37 4.12 3.11
N VAL A 63 2.28 4.76 2.70
CA VAL A 63 1.64 5.86 3.44
C VAL A 63 0.16 5.57 3.58
N ALA A 64 -0.38 5.75 4.78
CA ALA A 64 -1.80 5.60 5.08
C ALA A 64 -2.37 6.87 5.73
N ASP A 65 -3.66 7.12 5.53
CA ASP A 65 -4.41 8.22 6.13
C ASP A 65 -5.77 7.72 6.63
N GLN A 66 -6.32 8.35 7.68
CA GLN A 66 -7.63 8.01 8.23
C GLN A 66 -8.79 8.44 7.32
N ARG A 67 -8.60 9.42 6.44
CA ARG A 67 -9.64 9.98 5.55
C ARG A 67 -9.78 9.15 4.28
N LYS A 68 -10.97 9.18 3.65
CA LYS A 68 -11.26 8.51 2.38
C LYS A 68 -12.08 9.40 1.45
N PRO A 69 -11.79 9.47 0.12
CA PRO A 69 -10.48 9.28 -0.52
C PRO A 69 -9.56 10.51 -0.28
N HIS A 70 -8.23 10.32 -0.30
CA HIS A 70 -7.28 11.40 0.06
C HIS A 70 -6.18 11.71 -0.97
N TYR A 71 -5.67 10.72 -1.71
CA TYR A 71 -4.50 10.91 -2.57
C TYR A 71 -4.88 11.32 -4.00
N THR A 72 -4.31 12.43 -4.46
CA THR A 72 -4.37 12.88 -5.85
C THR A 72 -3.12 12.44 -6.61
N LEU A 73 -3.20 12.37 -7.95
CA LEU A 73 -2.04 12.08 -8.80
C LEU A 73 -0.84 13.01 -8.57
N GLN A 74 -1.07 14.24 -8.09
CA GLN A 74 0.02 15.18 -7.77
C GLN A 74 0.76 14.78 -6.48
N GLN A 75 0.03 14.29 -5.48
CA GLN A 75 0.62 13.80 -4.22
C GLN A 75 1.36 12.48 -4.42
N VAL A 76 0.90 11.67 -5.38
CA VAL A 76 1.51 10.39 -5.77
C VAL A 76 2.96 10.56 -6.25
N ILE A 77 3.27 11.62 -7.01
CA ILE A 77 4.61 11.86 -7.60
C ILE A 77 5.70 12.10 -6.54
N LEU A 78 5.32 12.39 -5.29
CA LEU A 78 6.26 12.64 -4.19
C LEU A 78 6.82 11.35 -3.55
N LEU A 79 6.37 10.18 -4.02
CA LEU A 79 6.77 8.85 -3.56
C LEU A 79 7.36 8.04 -4.71
#